data_AF-A0A2P2M4C6-F1
#
_entry.id   AF-A0A2P2M4C6-F1
#
_cell.length_a   1.000
_cell.length_b   1.000
_cell.length_c   1.000
_cell.angle_alpha   90.00
_cell.angle_beta   90.00
_cell.angle_gamma   90.00
#
_symmetry.space_group_name_H-M   'P 1'
#
loop_
_entity.id
_entity.type
_entity.pdbx_description
1 polymer ?
#
loop_
_entity_poly.entity_id
_entity_poly.type
_entity_poly.pdbx_seq_one_letter_code
_entity_poly.pdbx_strand_id
1 'polypeptide(L)'
;MLAVLISKIARFDYPKEWPELFSALAHKLQSADVLTSHRIFLILFRTLKELSTKRLTADQRNFAEISSHFFDYSWHLWQNDVQTILHGFSALAQNPNALEQHHEELHLTCERWLLCLKIIRQMIVSGFQSDAKCVQEVRPVKEVSPVLLNVIQSLLPYCSTFQKEHPKFWDLIKRACTKLMKVLVTIQGRHPYSFGDKSVLPLVLDFCLNKIINPEPDLLSFEQFLIQCMVMVKCVLECKEYKPNLTGRVMDENGITLEQMKKNISGVVVGVLTSLLPSDRIILLCNVLIRRYFVLSASDLDELYQNSESFHHEQDMVQWTEKLRPCAEALYIVLFENYSQLLGPVVVATLQEAMNGCPASVSEITPGLLLKDAAYGAAAYVYYELSNYLSFKDWFNGALSLELSNDHPNMRIIHRKVALILGQWVSEIKDDTRRPVYCGLIRLLQDKDLSVRLAACRSLCLHVEDANFLEGQFTDVLPICWDSCFKLVEEVQEFDSKVQVLNLISVLLGHTSEILPFADKLVKFFQKV
;
A
#
# COMPACT_ATOMS: atom_id res chain seq x y z
N MET A 1 -8.42 30.33 -5.64
CA MET A 1 -8.21 30.73 -7.05
C MET A 1 -6.97 31.60 -7.22
N LEU A 2 -6.83 32.71 -6.48
CA LEU A 2 -5.69 33.62 -6.58
C LEU A 2 -4.31 32.96 -6.38
N ALA A 3 -4.11 32.14 -5.36
CA ALA A 3 -2.84 31.43 -5.12
C ALA A 3 -2.42 30.53 -6.31
N VAL A 4 -3.41 29.95 -7.02
CA VAL A 4 -3.14 29.14 -8.22
C VAL A 4 -2.69 30.03 -9.37
N LEU A 5 -3.38 31.14 -9.61
CA LEU A 5 -2.99 32.12 -10.64
C LEU A 5 -1.58 32.65 -10.40
N ILE A 6 -1.27 33.09 -9.17
CA ILE A 6 0.07 33.56 -8.79
C ILE A 6 1.11 32.47 -9.06
N SER A 7 0.85 31.21 -8.69
CA SER A 7 1.79 30.11 -8.94
C SER A 7 2.03 29.83 -10.44
N LYS A 8 1.01 30.03 -11.29
CA LYS A 8 1.14 29.89 -12.75
C LYS A 8 1.94 31.02 -13.37
N ILE A 9 1.71 32.26 -12.92
CA ILE A 9 2.51 33.42 -13.33
C ILE A 9 3.97 33.22 -12.91
N ALA A 10 4.20 32.88 -11.63
CA ALA A 10 5.54 32.61 -11.11
C ALA A 10 6.29 31.49 -11.87
N ARG A 11 5.58 30.49 -12.39
CA ARG A 11 6.20 29.45 -13.22
C ARG A 11 6.88 30.05 -14.46
N PHE A 12 6.31 31.05 -15.10
CA PHE A 12 6.90 31.66 -16.30
C PHE A 12 7.84 32.81 -15.94
N ASP A 13 7.47 33.62 -14.95
CA ASP A 13 8.08 34.92 -14.73
C ASP A 13 9.19 34.88 -13.67
N TYR A 14 9.14 33.94 -12.71
CA TYR A 14 10.20 33.79 -11.71
C TYR A 14 11.36 32.92 -12.23
N PRO A 15 12.64 33.33 -12.04
CA PRO A 15 13.10 34.49 -11.26
C PRO A 15 13.36 35.78 -12.05
N LYS A 16 13.25 35.76 -13.38
CA LYS A 16 13.76 36.84 -14.25
C LYS A 16 12.86 38.07 -14.29
N GLU A 17 11.60 37.86 -14.62
CA GLU A 17 10.60 38.93 -14.80
C GLU A 17 9.91 39.29 -13.48
N TRP A 18 9.94 38.40 -12.48
CA TRP A 18 9.33 38.62 -11.17
C TRP A 18 10.25 38.30 -9.97
N PRO A 19 11.45 38.89 -9.86
CA PRO A 19 12.44 38.53 -8.83
C PRO A 19 11.99 38.79 -7.39
N GLU A 20 11.14 39.79 -7.17
CA GLU A 20 10.69 40.25 -5.85
C GLU A 20 9.54 39.44 -5.24
N LEU A 21 9.03 38.42 -5.94
CA LEU A 21 7.89 37.62 -5.49
C LEU A 21 8.05 37.12 -4.04
N PHE A 22 9.19 36.51 -3.73
CA PHE A 22 9.46 35.91 -2.42
C PHE A 22 9.75 36.95 -1.34
N SER A 23 10.47 38.03 -1.66
CA SER A 23 10.76 39.11 -0.70
C SER A 23 9.49 39.91 -0.36
N ALA A 24 8.61 40.14 -1.33
CA ALA A 24 7.32 40.79 -1.10
C ALA A 24 6.40 39.96 -0.19
N LEU A 25 6.36 38.63 -0.38
CA LEU A 25 5.60 37.75 0.50
C LEU A 25 6.20 37.70 1.91
N ALA A 26 7.53 37.66 2.03
CA ALA A 26 8.22 37.69 3.33
C ALA A 26 7.96 39.00 4.10
N HIS A 27 8.00 40.15 3.43
CA HIS A 27 7.68 41.44 4.05
C HIS A 27 6.23 41.47 4.58
N LYS A 28 5.26 40.95 3.81
CA LYS A 28 3.87 40.86 4.26
C LYS A 28 3.66 39.92 5.44
N LEU A 29 4.50 38.88 5.60
CA LEU A 29 4.42 37.96 6.74
C LEU A 29 4.78 38.61 8.07
N GLN A 30 5.64 39.65 8.08
CA GLN A 30 6.12 40.28 9.32
C GLN A 30 5.02 40.96 10.14
N SER A 31 3.94 41.41 9.49
CA SER A 31 2.80 42.11 10.12
C SER A 31 1.47 41.39 9.92
N ALA A 32 1.50 40.13 9.47
CA ALA A 32 0.30 39.38 9.14
C ALA A 32 -0.42 38.86 10.41
N ASP A 33 -1.73 39.03 10.44
CA ASP A 33 -2.61 38.26 11.33
C ASP A 33 -2.66 36.78 10.92
N VAL A 34 -3.30 35.93 11.75
CA VAL A 34 -3.35 34.47 11.52
C VAL A 34 -3.94 34.14 10.14
N LEU A 35 -5.00 34.85 9.73
CA LEU A 35 -5.68 34.63 8.45
C LEU A 35 -4.81 35.04 7.25
N THR A 36 -4.18 36.22 7.32
CA THR A 36 -3.28 36.72 6.26
C THR A 36 -2.05 35.84 6.16
N SER A 37 -1.49 35.42 7.29
CA SER A 37 -0.37 34.47 7.34
C SER A 37 -0.74 33.16 6.66
N HIS A 38 -1.88 32.56 7.01
CA HIS A 38 -2.40 31.36 6.35
C HIS A 38 -2.54 31.55 4.82
N ARG A 39 -3.10 32.67 4.36
CA ARG A 39 -3.26 32.99 2.93
C ARG A 39 -1.91 33.11 2.21
N ILE A 40 -0.91 33.74 2.84
CA ILE A 40 0.44 33.84 2.28
C ILE A 40 1.08 32.45 2.16
N PHE A 41 0.96 31.60 3.18
CA PHE A 41 1.46 30.22 3.14
C PHE A 41 0.78 29.37 2.06
N LEU A 42 -0.50 29.63 1.76
CA LEU A 42 -1.18 28.99 0.65
C LEU A 42 -0.58 29.42 -0.71
N ILE A 43 -0.23 30.69 -0.87
CA ILE A 43 0.45 31.21 -2.07
C ILE A 43 1.86 30.59 -2.17
N LEU A 44 2.66 30.65 -1.10
CA LEU A 44 4.00 30.07 -1.04
C LEU A 44 3.99 28.58 -1.40
N PHE A 45 3.08 27.80 -0.81
CA PHE A 45 2.94 26.38 -1.13
C PHE A 45 2.64 26.14 -2.61
N ARG A 46 1.68 26.87 -3.19
CA ARG A 46 1.32 26.70 -4.61
C ARG A 46 2.46 27.09 -5.54
N THR A 47 3.12 28.22 -5.27
CA THR A 47 4.28 28.70 -6.04
C THR A 47 5.45 27.74 -5.97
N LEU A 48 5.87 27.33 -4.77
CA LEU A 48 6.99 26.39 -4.60
C LEU A 48 6.68 25.03 -5.22
N LYS A 49 5.44 24.56 -5.13
CA LYS A 49 5.02 23.35 -5.83
C LYS A 49 5.18 23.48 -7.34
N GLU A 50 4.72 24.57 -7.95
CA GLU A 50 4.90 24.79 -9.40
C GLU A 50 6.38 24.84 -9.80
N LEU A 51 7.19 25.65 -9.10
CA LEU A 51 8.62 25.81 -9.40
C LEU A 51 9.40 24.50 -9.25
N SER A 52 9.08 23.69 -8.24
CA SER A 52 9.75 22.39 -8.00
C SER A 52 9.58 21.36 -9.12
N THR A 53 8.58 21.55 -9.99
CA THR A 53 8.32 20.61 -11.11
C THR A 53 9.13 20.94 -12.36
N LYS A 54 9.83 22.08 -12.41
CA LYS A 54 10.70 22.44 -13.52
C LYS A 54 11.93 21.52 -13.52
N ARG A 55 12.27 20.99 -14.70
CA ARG A 55 13.28 19.93 -14.86
C ARG A 55 14.60 20.40 -15.45
N LEU A 56 14.69 21.62 -15.97
CA LEU A 56 15.94 22.16 -16.50
C LEU A 56 16.92 22.42 -15.35
N THR A 57 18.22 22.20 -15.60
CA THR A 57 19.26 22.35 -14.59
C THR A 57 19.29 23.75 -13.98
N ALA A 58 19.09 24.79 -14.79
CA ALA A 58 19.02 26.17 -14.29
C ALA A 58 17.85 26.37 -13.33
N ASP A 59 16.67 25.80 -13.63
CA ASP A 59 15.51 25.90 -12.75
C ASP A 59 15.69 25.10 -11.45
N GLN A 60 16.32 23.93 -11.52
CA GLN A 60 16.63 23.11 -10.34
C GLN A 60 17.61 23.82 -9.40
N ARG A 61 18.64 24.48 -9.95
CA ARG A 61 19.57 25.31 -9.17
C ARG A 61 18.86 26.47 -8.50
N ASN A 62 18.02 27.19 -9.25
CA ASN A 62 17.19 28.25 -8.69
C ASN A 62 16.27 27.74 -7.56
N PHE A 63 15.64 26.57 -7.72
CA PHE A 63 14.83 25.99 -6.65
C PHE A 63 15.65 25.58 -5.42
N ALA A 64 16.88 25.09 -5.62
CA ALA A 64 17.81 24.80 -4.52
C ALA A 64 18.20 26.07 -3.76
N GLU A 65 18.48 27.18 -4.47
CA GLU A 65 18.76 28.49 -3.87
C GLU A 65 17.56 28.99 -3.04
N ILE A 66 16.35 28.96 -3.60
CA ILE A 66 15.12 29.30 -2.86
C ILE A 66 15.01 28.44 -1.60
N SER A 67 15.22 27.13 -1.73
CA SER A 67 15.13 26.19 -0.61
C SER A 67 16.13 26.55 0.48
N SER A 68 17.38 26.89 0.13
CA SER A 68 18.41 27.28 1.09
C SER A 68 18.06 28.56 1.88
N HIS A 69 17.38 29.52 1.25
CA HIS A 69 16.99 30.77 1.89
C HIS A 69 15.72 30.63 2.75
N PHE A 70 14.78 29.78 2.34
CA PHE A 70 13.46 29.66 2.98
C PHE A 70 13.35 28.54 4.02
N PHE A 71 14.28 27.58 4.02
CA PHE A 71 14.18 26.40 4.86
C PHE A 71 14.14 26.73 6.36
N ASP A 72 15.14 27.43 6.88
CA ASP A 72 15.26 27.71 8.33
C ASP A 72 14.06 28.51 8.86
N TYR A 73 13.63 29.54 8.11
CA TYR A 73 12.44 30.32 8.47
C TYR A 73 11.18 29.45 8.53
N SER A 74 10.94 28.65 7.49
CA SER A 74 9.77 27.77 7.42
C SER A 74 9.80 26.72 8.52
N TRP A 75 10.99 26.18 8.81
CA TRP A 75 11.19 25.17 9.84
C TRP A 75 10.92 25.73 11.24
N HIS A 76 11.49 26.88 11.57
CA HIS A 76 11.23 27.54 12.86
C HIS A 76 9.76 27.92 13.05
N LEU A 77 9.10 28.43 12.00
CA LEU A 77 7.67 28.71 12.09
C LEU A 77 6.87 27.43 12.34
N TRP A 78 7.19 26.35 11.63
CA TRP A 78 6.53 25.06 11.82
C TRP A 78 6.70 24.54 13.25
N GLN A 79 7.90 24.66 13.84
CA GLN A 79 8.17 24.28 15.22
C GLN A 79 7.38 25.13 16.23
N ASN A 80 7.30 26.44 16.01
CA ASN A 80 6.50 27.34 16.87
C ASN A 80 5.01 26.99 16.80
N ASP A 81 4.49 26.74 15.60
CA ASP A 81 3.09 26.33 15.40
C ASP A 81 2.78 25.02 16.13
N VAL A 82 3.70 24.05 16.14
CA VAL A 82 3.54 22.81 16.92
C VAL A 82 3.32 23.10 18.40
N GLN A 83 4.12 23.99 18.99
CA GLN A 83 3.98 24.32 20.41
C GLN A 83 2.62 24.98 20.70
N THR A 84 2.21 25.92 19.84
CA THR A 84 0.88 26.56 19.95
C THR A 84 -0.26 25.55 19.81
N ILE A 85 -0.16 24.62 18.85
CA ILE A 85 -1.19 23.61 18.60
C ILE A 85 -1.31 22.64 19.78
N LEU A 86 -0.19 22.11 20.28
CA LEU A 86 -0.20 21.18 21.41
C LEU A 86 -0.71 21.85 22.70
N HIS A 87 -0.33 23.11 22.93
CA HIS A 87 -0.88 23.88 24.05
C HIS A 87 -2.40 24.10 23.91
N GLY A 88 -2.85 24.47 22.71
CA GLY A 88 -4.27 24.63 22.39
C GLY A 88 -5.06 23.34 22.59
N PHE A 89 -4.56 22.21 22.11
CA PHE A 89 -5.21 20.91 22.28
C PHE A 89 -5.25 20.46 23.74
N SER A 90 -4.20 20.71 24.51
CA SER A 90 -4.20 20.47 25.95
C SER A 90 -5.27 21.29 26.68
N ALA A 91 -5.39 22.58 26.35
CA ALA A 91 -6.40 23.46 26.94
C ALA A 91 -7.83 23.00 26.59
N LEU A 92 -8.07 22.58 25.35
CA LEU A 92 -9.37 22.04 24.91
C LEU A 92 -9.73 20.74 25.61
N ALA A 93 -8.78 19.82 25.76
CA ALA A 93 -8.99 18.57 26.46
C ALA A 93 -9.34 18.77 27.95
N GLN A 94 -8.89 19.87 28.56
CA GLN A 94 -9.18 20.21 29.95
C GLN A 94 -10.49 21.02 30.12
N ASN A 95 -10.86 21.81 29.12
CA ASN A 95 -12.05 22.65 29.16
C ASN A 95 -12.77 22.66 27.79
N PRO A 96 -13.74 21.74 27.57
CA PRO A 96 -14.43 21.59 26.30
C PRO A 96 -15.25 22.83 25.87
N ASN A 97 -15.55 23.74 26.81
CA ASN A 97 -16.37 24.93 26.58
C ASN A 97 -15.55 26.20 26.29
N ALA A 98 -14.29 26.07 25.88
CA ALA A 98 -13.47 27.22 25.50
C ALA A 98 -14.16 28.06 24.40
N LEU A 99 -14.01 29.38 24.48
CA LEU A 99 -14.68 30.36 23.60
C LEU A 99 -14.47 30.05 22.11
N GLU A 100 -15.54 30.03 21.33
CA GLU A 100 -15.57 29.67 19.89
C GLU A 100 -14.54 30.43 19.03
N GLN A 101 -14.24 31.69 19.36
CA GLN A 101 -13.23 32.49 18.64
C GLN A 101 -11.82 31.90 18.72
N HIS A 102 -11.44 31.29 19.86
CA HIS A 102 -10.13 30.65 20.02
C HIS A 102 -10.04 29.36 19.18
N HIS A 103 -11.18 28.70 18.90
CA HIS A 103 -11.21 27.52 18.04
C HIS A 103 -10.91 27.85 16.58
N GLU A 104 -11.40 28.98 16.07
CA GLU A 104 -11.16 29.38 14.68
C GLU A 104 -9.70 29.75 14.43
N GLU A 105 -9.09 30.52 15.33
CA GLU A 105 -7.66 30.89 15.25
C GLU A 105 -6.74 29.67 15.36
N LEU A 106 -7.04 28.76 16.31
CA LEU A 106 -6.31 27.51 16.45
C LEU A 106 -6.44 26.64 15.19
N HIS A 107 -7.65 26.55 14.63
CA HIS A 107 -7.88 25.81 13.39
C HIS A 107 -7.12 26.40 12.20
N LEU A 108 -7.12 27.73 12.02
CA LEU A 108 -6.34 28.40 10.98
C LEU A 108 -4.82 28.18 11.17
N THR A 109 -4.36 28.17 12.42
CA THR A 109 -2.97 27.85 12.77
C THR A 109 -2.64 26.41 12.36
N CYS A 110 -3.51 25.43 12.63
CA CYS A 110 -3.35 24.05 12.18
C CYS A 110 -3.31 23.92 10.64
N GLU A 111 -4.18 24.64 9.92
CA GLU A 111 -4.17 24.63 8.44
C GLU A 111 -2.87 25.24 7.88
N ARG A 112 -2.39 26.34 8.46
CA ARG A 112 -1.11 26.97 8.11
C ARG A 112 0.05 26.01 8.38
N TRP A 113 0.07 25.39 9.54
CA TRP A 113 1.07 24.40 9.94
C TRP A 113 1.16 23.25 8.93
N LEU A 114 0.02 22.73 8.45
CA LEU A 114 -0.02 21.71 7.40
C LEU A 114 0.41 22.21 6.02
N LEU A 115 0.20 23.49 5.69
CA LEU A 115 0.76 24.11 4.48
C LEU A 115 2.28 24.24 4.59
N CYS A 116 2.78 24.67 5.75
CA CYS A 116 4.21 24.79 6.03
C CYS A 116 4.91 23.42 5.96
N LEU A 117 4.29 22.35 6.50
CA LEU A 117 4.78 20.97 6.35
C LEU A 117 4.97 20.58 4.88
N LYS A 118 4.02 20.94 4.01
CA LYS A 118 4.12 20.64 2.56
C LYS A 118 5.25 21.42 1.90
N ILE A 119 5.49 22.66 2.33
CA ILE A 119 6.61 23.50 1.86
C ILE A 119 7.95 22.88 2.28
N ILE A 120 8.10 22.54 3.57
CA ILE A 120 9.30 21.86 4.09
C ILE A 120 9.58 20.58 3.32
N ARG A 121 8.56 19.72 3.14
CA ARG A 121 8.69 18.51 2.32
C ARG A 121 9.18 18.82 0.90
N GLN A 122 8.63 19.85 0.24
CA GLN A 122 9.01 20.20 -1.13
C GLN A 122 10.46 20.68 -1.20
N MET A 123 10.91 21.50 -0.24
CA MET A 123 12.28 21.98 -0.16
C MET A 123 13.27 20.83 0.10
N ILE A 124 12.95 19.90 1.00
CA ILE A 124 13.80 18.71 1.22
C ILE A 124 13.90 17.89 -0.06
N VAL A 125 12.76 17.52 -0.65
CA VAL A 125 12.72 16.55 -1.77
C VAL A 125 13.28 17.11 -3.08
N SER A 126 12.99 18.38 -3.38
CA SER A 126 13.33 19.01 -4.66
C SER A 126 14.45 20.05 -4.57
N GLY A 127 14.73 20.57 -3.38
CA GLY A 127 15.81 21.55 -3.15
C GLY A 127 17.17 20.89 -2.93
N PHE A 128 17.19 19.63 -2.49
CA PHE A 128 18.42 18.86 -2.32
C PHE A 128 18.52 17.74 -3.36
N GLN A 129 19.75 17.47 -3.81
CA GLN A 129 20.03 16.31 -4.65
C GLN A 129 19.80 15.02 -3.84
N SER A 130 19.32 13.95 -4.48
CA SER A 130 19.18 12.63 -3.83
C SER A 130 20.54 12.19 -3.30
N ASP A 131 20.59 11.80 -2.03
CA ASP A 131 21.77 11.12 -1.50
C ASP A 131 21.95 9.73 -2.13
N ALA A 132 20.88 9.07 -2.60
CA ALA A 132 20.98 7.86 -3.43
C ALA A 132 21.89 8.07 -4.67
N LYS A 133 21.95 9.30 -5.19
CA LYS A 133 22.76 9.68 -6.35
C LYS A 133 24.14 10.22 -5.96
N CYS A 134 24.22 11.17 -5.03
CA CYS A 134 25.48 11.86 -4.70
C CYS A 134 26.16 11.37 -3.43
N VAL A 135 25.49 10.56 -2.59
CA VAL A 135 25.96 10.05 -1.29
C VAL A 135 26.31 11.17 -0.29
N GLN A 136 25.89 12.40 -0.59
CA GLN A 136 26.04 13.53 0.32
C GLN A 136 24.90 13.54 1.32
N GLU A 137 25.24 13.74 2.59
CA GLU A 137 24.26 13.88 3.65
C GLU A 137 23.33 15.07 3.42
N VAL A 138 22.03 14.86 3.60
CA VAL A 138 21.02 15.91 3.57
C VAL A 138 20.63 16.23 5.00
N ARG A 139 21.34 17.18 5.61
CA ARG A 139 21.15 17.62 7.01
C ARG A 139 19.68 17.81 7.43
N PRO A 140 18.81 18.46 6.63
CA PRO A 140 17.39 18.58 6.94
C PRO A 140 16.67 17.26 7.25
N VAL A 141 17.11 16.13 6.69
CA VAL A 141 16.49 14.82 6.96
C VAL A 141 16.63 14.43 8.42
N LYS A 142 17.82 14.64 9.01
CA LYS A 142 18.11 14.31 10.41
C LYS A 142 17.47 15.30 11.39
N GLU A 143 17.28 16.54 10.97
CA GLU A 143 16.64 17.58 11.81
C GLU A 143 15.11 17.45 11.83
N VAL A 144 14.50 17.18 10.66
CA VAL A 144 13.04 17.21 10.50
C VAL A 144 12.43 15.88 10.92
N SER A 145 12.99 14.75 10.47
CA SER A 145 12.31 13.45 10.59
C SER A 145 12.00 13.03 12.03
N PRO A 146 12.94 13.13 13.00
CA PRO A 146 12.66 12.78 14.40
C PRO A 146 11.60 13.69 15.02
N VAL A 147 11.60 14.98 14.66
CA VAL A 147 10.62 15.95 15.17
C VAL A 147 9.23 15.67 14.61
N LEU A 148 9.10 15.32 13.32
CA LEU A 148 7.79 14.92 12.76
C LEU A 148 7.23 13.69 13.49
N LEU A 149 8.09 12.71 13.80
CA LEU A 149 7.70 11.52 14.55
C LEU A 149 7.22 11.89 15.97
N ASN A 150 7.98 12.74 16.67
CA ASN A 150 7.59 13.19 18.01
C ASN A 150 6.23 13.90 17.99
N VAL A 151 5.95 14.72 16.98
CA VAL A 151 4.64 15.38 16.85
C VAL A 151 3.52 14.38 16.59
N ILE A 152 3.74 13.35 15.76
CA ILE A 152 2.77 12.25 15.61
C ILE A 152 2.47 11.62 16.98
N GLN A 153 3.52 11.30 17.75
CA GLN A 153 3.37 10.70 19.08
C GLN A 153 2.63 11.60 20.06
N SER A 154 2.83 12.92 20.00
CA SER A 154 2.12 13.89 20.85
C SER A 154 0.66 14.12 20.42
N LEU A 155 0.34 13.94 19.14
CA LEU A 155 -1.02 14.14 18.62
C LEU A 155 -1.93 12.93 18.80
N LEU A 156 -1.39 11.71 18.71
CA LEU A 156 -2.18 10.47 18.80
C LEU A 156 -3.04 10.34 20.07
N PRO A 157 -2.58 10.74 21.28
CA PRO A 157 -3.40 10.67 22.48
C PRO A 157 -4.71 11.47 22.41
N TYR A 158 -4.75 12.55 21.62
CA TYR A 158 -5.95 13.37 21.45
C TYR A 158 -7.00 12.72 20.52
N CYS A 159 -6.64 11.67 19.77
CA CYS A 159 -7.60 10.96 18.90
C CYS A 159 -8.77 10.37 19.67
N SER A 160 -8.52 9.85 20.88
CA SER A 160 -9.56 9.24 21.72
C SER A 160 -10.45 10.31 22.38
N THR A 161 -9.85 11.38 22.89
CA THR A 161 -10.56 12.48 23.56
C THR A 161 -11.43 13.26 22.57
N PHE A 162 -10.89 13.65 21.41
CA PHE A 162 -11.58 14.58 20.51
C PHE A 162 -12.61 13.91 19.60
N GLN A 163 -12.65 12.57 19.52
CA GLN A 163 -13.57 11.84 18.65
C GLN A 163 -15.04 12.26 18.89
N LYS A 164 -15.42 12.46 20.16
CA LYS A 164 -16.79 12.84 20.54
C LYS A 164 -16.92 14.34 20.79
N GLU A 165 -15.95 14.95 21.45
CA GLU A 165 -16.05 16.32 21.97
C GLU A 165 -15.73 17.38 20.90
N HIS A 166 -14.83 17.08 19.96
CA HIS A 166 -14.30 18.04 19.00
C HIS A 166 -14.08 17.42 17.60
N PRO A 167 -15.15 17.04 16.87
CA PRO A 167 -15.05 16.29 15.61
C PRO A 167 -14.23 16.98 14.52
N LYS A 168 -14.25 18.32 14.47
CA LYS A 168 -13.45 19.12 13.54
C LYS A 168 -11.94 18.98 13.80
N PHE A 169 -11.52 19.00 15.06
CA PHE A 169 -10.11 18.81 15.42
C PHE A 169 -9.69 17.34 15.34
N TRP A 170 -10.62 16.41 15.60
CA TRP A 170 -10.38 14.99 15.38
C TRP A 170 -10.07 14.66 13.91
N ASP A 171 -10.85 15.19 12.96
CA ASP A 171 -10.53 15.05 11.52
C ASP A 171 -9.17 15.67 11.17
N LEU A 172 -8.87 16.83 11.76
CA LEU A 172 -7.59 17.49 11.56
C LEU A 172 -6.41 16.65 12.07
N ILE A 173 -6.51 16.06 13.26
CA ILE A 173 -5.47 15.19 13.84
C ILE A 173 -5.24 13.99 12.93
N LYS A 174 -6.33 13.33 12.48
CA LYS A 174 -6.20 12.20 11.54
C LYS A 174 -5.47 12.63 10.27
N ARG A 175 -5.93 13.72 9.67
CA ARG A 175 -5.31 14.28 8.46
C ARG A 175 -3.84 14.67 8.68
N ALA A 176 -3.50 15.18 9.85
CA ALA A 176 -2.15 15.59 10.22
C ALA A 176 -1.21 14.39 10.39
N CYS A 177 -1.57 13.42 11.23
CA CYS A 177 -0.75 12.21 11.47
C CYS A 177 -0.48 11.46 10.16
N THR A 178 -1.50 11.28 9.31
CA THR A 178 -1.32 10.66 7.98
C THR A 178 -0.38 11.47 7.09
N LYS A 179 -0.49 12.82 7.07
CA LYS A 179 0.38 13.67 6.25
C LYS A 179 1.83 13.69 6.75
N LEU A 180 2.04 13.71 8.06
CA LEU A 180 3.37 13.66 8.67
C LEU A 180 4.06 12.33 8.32
N MET A 181 3.36 11.20 8.45
CA MET A 181 3.92 9.91 8.04
C MET A 181 4.17 9.84 6.53
N LYS A 182 3.26 10.35 5.68
CA LYS A 182 3.48 10.48 4.22
C LYS A 182 4.72 11.31 3.89
N VAL A 183 5.01 12.37 4.66
CA VAL A 183 6.24 13.17 4.49
C VAL A 183 7.46 12.34 4.82
N LEU A 184 7.46 11.59 5.94
CA LEU A 184 8.57 10.68 6.29
C LEU A 184 8.80 9.64 5.20
N VAL A 185 7.75 8.99 4.68
CA VAL A 185 7.85 8.02 3.57
C VAL A 185 8.48 8.68 2.34
N THR A 186 8.05 9.90 1.99
CA THR A 186 8.60 10.63 0.84
C THR A 186 10.08 10.96 1.04
N ILE A 187 10.48 11.35 2.25
CA ILE A 187 11.87 11.65 2.58
C ILE A 187 12.71 10.37 2.51
N GLN A 188 12.25 9.25 3.08
CA GLN A 188 12.95 7.96 3.04
C GLN A 188 13.20 7.51 1.60
N GLY A 189 12.19 7.58 0.72
CA GLY A 189 12.36 7.18 -0.68
C GLY A 189 13.26 8.10 -1.50
N ARG A 190 13.36 9.38 -1.15
CA ARG A 190 14.21 10.36 -1.87
C ARG A 190 15.64 10.41 -1.34
N HIS A 191 15.80 10.29 -0.02
CA HIS A 191 17.06 10.45 0.70
C HIS A 191 17.33 9.24 1.61
N PRO A 192 17.41 8.01 1.06
CA PRO A 192 17.53 6.79 1.85
C PRO A 192 18.78 6.78 2.72
N TYR A 193 19.93 7.29 2.27
CA TYR A 193 21.15 7.21 3.08
C TYR A 193 21.12 8.12 4.31
N SER A 194 20.58 9.35 4.16
CA SER A 194 20.42 10.29 5.27
C SER A 194 19.30 9.82 6.21
N PHE A 195 18.24 9.21 5.68
CA PHE A 195 17.16 8.64 6.48
C PHE A 195 17.61 7.38 7.23
N GLY A 196 18.52 6.59 6.63
CA GLY A 196 19.12 5.39 7.22
C GLY A 196 20.03 5.65 8.43
N ASP A 197 20.30 6.92 8.75
CA ASP A 197 21.09 7.29 9.91
C ASP A 197 20.47 6.78 11.22
N LYS A 198 21.33 6.43 12.18
CA LYS A 198 20.96 5.92 13.51
C LYS A 198 20.03 6.85 14.31
N SER A 199 20.03 8.15 14.00
CA SER A 199 19.16 9.14 14.64
C SER A 199 17.75 9.20 14.04
N VAL A 200 17.50 8.53 12.90
CA VAL A 200 16.23 8.63 12.17
C VAL A 200 15.58 7.27 11.99
N LEU A 201 16.21 6.37 11.22
CA LEU A 201 15.61 5.10 10.81
C LEU A 201 15.12 4.26 12.00
N PRO A 202 15.90 4.04 13.09
CA PRO A 202 15.44 3.20 14.18
C PRO A 202 14.18 3.74 14.85
N LEU A 203 14.11 5.05 15.07
CA LEU A 203 12.98 5.68 15.76
C LEU A 203 11.70 5.52 14.94
N VAL A 204 11.77 5.82 13.63
CA VAL A 204 10.60 5.76 12.75
C VAL A 204 10.15 4.32 12.52
N LEU A 205 11.09 3.41 12.26
CA LEU A 205 10.79 2.01 11.96
C LEU A 205 10.21 1.31 13.20
N ASP A 206 10.84 1.47 14.37
CA ASP A 206 10.35 0.86 15.60
C ASP A 206 8.94 1.33 15.95
N PHE A 207 8.68 2.64 15.82
CA PHE A 207 7.35 3.20 16.00
C PHE A 207 6.32 2.59 15.04
N CYS A 208 6.62 2.51 13.73
CA CYS A 208 5.70 1.95 12.75
C CYS A 208 5.41 0.46 13.03
N LEU A 209 6.45 -0.33 13.33
CA LEU A 209 6.30 -1.74 13.69
C LEU A 209 5.43 -1.93 14.93
N ASN A 210 5.65 -1.12 15.97
CA ASN A 210 4.83 -1.18 17.19
C ASN A 210 3.37 -0.83 16.91
N LYS A 211 3.09 0.20 16.09
CA LYS A 211 1.72 0.56 15.71
C LYS A 211 1.02 -0.50 14.85
N ILE A 212 1.76 -1.25 14.05
CA ILE A 212 1.20 -2.36 13.25
C ILE A 212 0.92 -3.58 14.14
N ILE A 213 1.86 -3.96 15.01
CA ILE A 213 1.78 -5.16 15.85
C ILE A 213 0.76 -4.97 16.97
N ASN A 214 0.82 -3.84 17.66
CA ASN A 214 0.02 -3.52 18.84
C ASN A 214 -0.69 -2.15 18.68
N PRO A 215 -1.63 -2.00 17.72
CA PRO A 215 -2.40 -0.77 17.59
C PRO A 215 -3.28 -0.55 18.82
N GLU A 216 -3.37 0.68 19.31
CA GLU A 216 -4.40 1.04 20.28
C GLU A 216 -5.81 0.86 19.65
N PRO A 217 -6.86 0.54 20.44
CA PRO A 217 -8.20 0.30 19.91
C PRO A 217 -8.73 1.43 19.02
N ASP A 218 -8.49 2.68 19.41
CA ASP A 218 -8.93 3.86 18.65
C ASP A 218 -8.17 3.99 17.31
N LEU A 219 -6.94 3.49 17.25
CA LEU A 219 -6.11 3.52 16.04
C LEU A 219 -6.61 2.56 14.97
N LEU A 220 -7.31 1.48 15.34
CA LEU A 220 -7.95 0.57 14.39
C LEU A 220 -9.02 1.28 13.56
N SER A 221 -9.70 2.28 14.13
CA SER A 221 -10.65 3.14 13.40
C SER A 221 -9.97 4.19 12.51
N PHE A 222 -8.65 4.31 12.60
CA PHE A 222 -7.82 5.27 11.88
C PHE A 222 -6.90 4.56 10.87
N GLU A 223 -7.51 3.77 10.00
CA GLU A 223 -6.83 2.92 9.02
C GLU A 223 -5.83 3.69 8.15
N GLN A 224 -6.18 4.90 7.72
CA GLN A 224 -5.33 5.72 6.86
C GLN A 224 -3.95 6.01 7.45
N PHE A 225 -3.79 6.03 8.77
CA PHE A 225 -2.48 6.16 9.40
C PHE A 225 -1.74 4.83 9.50
N LEU A 226 -2.43 3.74 9.86
CA LEU A 226 -1.86 2.40 9.86
C LEU A 226 -1.32 2.00 8.48
N ILE A 227 -2.05 2.35 7.42
CA ILE A 227 -1.59 2.19 6.04
C ILE A 227 -0.26 2.90 5.84
N GLN A 228 -0.09 4.15 6.31
CA GLN A 228 1.19 4.85 6.15
C GLN A 228 2.32 4.25 7.00
N CYS A 229 2.02 3.68 8.17
CA CYS A 229 2.99 2.90 8.93
C CYS A 229 3.44 1.66 8.15
N MET A 230 2.50 0.91 7.55
CA MET A 230 2.82 -0.26 6.72
C MET A 230 3.61 0.12 5.46
N VAL A 231 3.22 1.21 4.78
CA VAL A 231 3.96 1.77 3.64
C VAL A 231 5.39 2.11 4.05
N MET A 232 5.59 2.77 5.20
CA MET A 232 6.93 3.08 5.70
C MET A 232 7.78 1.82 5.91
N VAL A 233 7.25 0.80 6.61
CA VAL A 233 7.97 -0.46 6.83
C VAL A 233 8.29 -1.13 5.50
N LYS A 234 7.32 -1.20 4.58
CA LYS A 234 7.51 -1.79 3.25
C LYS A 234 8.60 -1.07 2.46
N CYS A 235 8.55 0.26 2.38
CA CYS A 235 9.53 1.07 1.66
C CYS A 235 10.95 0.90 2.23
N VAL A 236 11.08 0.73 3.55
CA VAL A 236 12.38 0.43 4.19
C VAL A 236 12.88 -0.97 3.79
N LEU A 237 12.01 -1.99 3.81
CA LEU A 237 12.39 -3.38 3.47
C LEU A 237 12.69 -3.60 1.97
N GLU A 238 12.03 -2.85 1.08
CA GLU A 238 12.29 -2.89 -0.37
C GLU A 238 13.44 -1.97 -0.82
N CYS A 239 13.93 -1.11 0.07
CA CYS A 239 14.93 -0.10 -0.26
C CYS A 239 16.20 -0.74 -0.83
N LYS A 240 16.44 -0.56 -2.14
CA LYS A 240 17.58 -1.15 -2.84
C LYS A 240 18.90 -0.63 -2.29
N GLU A 241 18.92 0.63 -1.88
CA GLU A 241 20.08 1.30 -1.27
C GLU A 241 20.46 0.71 0.10
N TYR A 242 19.55 -0.03 0.75
CA TYR A 242 19.84 -0.72 2.01
C TYR A 242 20.32 -2.16 1.79
N LYS A 243 20.08 -2.75 0.62
CA LYS A 243 20.54 -4.11 0.30
C LYS A 243 22.03 -4.09 -0.07
N PRO A 244 22.82 -5.09 0.37
CA PRO A 244 24.22 -5.19 -0.05
C PRO A 244 24.26 -5.51 -1.55
N ASN A 245 24.84 -4.61 -2.36
CA ASN A 245 25.04 -4.86 -3.78
C ASN A 245 25.98 -6.06 -3.97
N LEU A 246 25.52 -7.09 -4.68
CA LEU A 246 26.28 -8.29 -5.04
C LEU A 246 27.14 -8.10 -6.31
N THR A 247 27.13 -6.92 -6.94
CA THR A 247 27.89 -6.66 -8.17
C THR A 247 29.39 -6.58 -7.90
N GLY A 248 30.14 -7.26 -8.78
CA GLY A 248 31.54 -7.65 -8.65
C GLY A 248 32.53 -6.53 -8.32
N ARG A 249 33.60 -6.93 -7.63
CA ARG A 249 34.73 -6.07 -7.26
C ARG A 249 35.39 -5.54 -8.53
N VAL A 250 35.30 -4.23 -8.79
CA VAL A 250 36.29 -3.56 -9.63
C VAL A 250 37.51 -3.33 -8.73
N MET A 251 38.44 -4.29 -8.75
CA MET A 251 39.75 -4.14 -8.13
C MET A 251 40.60 -3.28 -9.06
N ASP A 252 40.54 -1.97 -8.86
CA ASP A 252 41.67 -1.03 -9.03
C ASP A 252 41.11 0.39 -9.05
N GLU A 253 41.29 1.14 -7.96
CA GLU A 253 41.48 2.60 -7.94
C GLU A 253 41.68 3.09 -6.50
N ASN A 254 42.78 3.80 -6.24
CA ASN A 254 43.27 4.24 -4.92
C ASN A 254 42.47 5.41 -4.29
N GLY A 255 41.14 5.38 -4.37
CA GLY A 255 40.24 6.32 -3.68
C GLY A 255 39.08 5.59 -3.03
N ILE A 256 38.47 6.18 -1.99
CA ILE A 256 37.15 5.71 -1.53
C ILE A 256 36.17 6.04 -2.64
N THR A 257 35.89 5.06 -3.50
CA THR A 257 34.92 5.21 -4.58
C THR A 257 33.54 5.48 -4.00
N LEU A 258 32.67 6.15 -4.77
CA LEU A 258 31.28 6.39 -4.40
C LEU A 258 30.57 5.08 -4.00
N GLU A 259 30.93 3.98 -4.66
CA GLU A 259 30.41 2.63 -4.38
C GLU A 259 30.83 2.12 -3.00
N GLN A 260 32.09 2.35 -2.61
CA GLN A 260 32.56 1.97 -1.28
C GLN A 260 31.85 2.76 -0.17
N MET A 261 31.56 4.05 -0.40
CA MET A 261 30.76 4.85 0.55
C MET A 261 29.33 4.30 0.68
N LYS A 262 28.68 3.99 -0.46
CA LYS A 262 27.34 3.36 -0.46
C LYS A 262 27.32 2.05 0.30
N LYS A 263 28.33 1.20 0.11
CA LYS A 263 28.47 -0.08 0.80
C LYS A 263 28.63 0.10 2.31
N ASN A 264 29.44 1.07 2.74
CA ASN A 264 29.63 1.35 4.16
C ASN A 264 28.31 1.80 4.82
N ILE A 265 27.58 2.73 4.20
CA ILE A 265 26.30 3.21 4.74
C ILE A 265 25.26 2.08 4.74
N SER A 266 25.13 1.33 3.65
CA SER A 266 24.23 0.16 3.57
C SER A 266 24.54 -0.86 4.67
N GLY A 267 25.82 -1.18 4.92
CA GLY A 267 26.21 -2.11 5.99
C GLY A 267 25.77 -1.65 7.38
N VAL A 268 25.86 -0.35 7.68
CA VAL A 268 25.37 0.23 8.94
C VAL A 268 23.85 0.09 9.03
N VAL A 269 23.13 0.39 7.95
CA VAL A 269 21.66 0.27 7.90
C VAL A 269 21.22 -1.19 8.08
N VAL A 270 21.90 -2.15 7.44
CA VAL A 270 21.62 -3.59 7.63
C VAL A 270 21.81 -4.02 9.08
N GLY A 271 22.85 -3.52 9.76
CA GLY A 271 23.06 -3.76 11.19
C GLY A 271 21.90 -3.24 12.05
N VAL A 272 21.42 -2.03 11.74
CA VAL A 272 20.24 -1.43 12.38
C VAL A 272 18.98 -2.26 12.14
N LEU A 273 18.71 -2.66 10.89
CA LEU A 273 17.53 -3.45 10.54
C LEU A 273 17.53 -4.81 11.25
N THR A 274 18.67 -5.50 11.27
CA THR A 274 18.84 -6.77 12.01
C THR A 274 18.53 -6.61 13.50
N SER A 275 18.93 -5.49 14.10
CA SER A 275 18.62 -5.20 15.51
C SER A 275 17.14 -4.90 15.76
N LEU A 276 16.45 -4.27 14.81
CA LEU A 276 15.04 -3.86 14.97
C LEU A 276 14.06 -4.97 14.60
N LEU A 277 14.48 -5.89 13.74
CA LEU A 277 13.72 -7.02 13.24
C LEU A 277 14.41 -8.34 13.63
N PRO A 278 14.52 -8.67 14.93
CA PRO A 278 14.92 -10.00 15.33
C PRO A 278 13.87 -11.03 14.85
N SER A 279 14.27 -12.30 14.74
CA SER A 279 13.43 -13.39 14.22
C SER A 279 12.04 -13.44 14.86
N ASP A 280 11.95 -13.31 16.19
CA ASP A 280 10.66 -13.35 16.90
C ASP A 280 9.73 -12.20 16.50
N ARG A 281 10.27 -11.00 16.26
CA ARG A 281 9.48 -9.84 15.82
C ARG A 281 9.03 -10.00 14.37
N ILE A 282 9.87 -10.58 13.50
CA ILE A 282 9.51 -10.89 12.11
C ILE A 282 8.36 -11.91 12.07
N ILE A 283 8.46 -12.98 12.87
CA ILE A 283 7.42 -14.00 13.00
C ILE A 283 6.13 -13.38 13.55
N LEU A 284 6.22 -12.55 14.59
CA LEU A 284 5.07 -11.87 15.17
C LEU A 284 4.40 -10.94 14.15
N LEU A 285 5.18 -10.14 13.42
CA LEU A 285 4.65 -9.26 12.37
C LEU A 285 3.93 -10.06 11.29
N CYS A 286 4.53 -11.15 10.79
CA CYS A 286 3.92 -12.03 9.81
C CYS A 286 2.57 -12.57 10.31
N ASN A 287 2.53 -13.10 11.53
CA ASN A 287 1.30 -13.61 12.14
C ASN A 287 0.23 -12.52 12.31
N VAL A 288 0.62 -11.31 12.71
CA VAL A 288 -0.31 -10.18 12.84
C VAL A 288 -0.89 -9.77 11.49
N LEU A 289 -0.07 -9.71 10.43
CA LEU A 289 -0.55 -9.39 9.08
C LEU A 289 -1.63 -10.38 8.64
N ILE A 290 -1.38 -11.68 8.78
CA ILE A 290 -2.32 -12.73 8.38
C ILE A 290 -3.56 -12.75 9.28
N ARG A 291 -3.39 -12.79 10.61
CA ARG A 291 -4.49 -13.05 11.55
C ARG A 291 -5.36 -11.83 11.85
N ARG A 292 -4.90 -10.62 11.52
CA ARG A 292 -5.64 -9.38 11.76
C ARG A 292 -5.98 -8.65 10.48
N TYR A 293 -4.99 -8.41 9.62
CA TYR A 293 -5.16 -7.46 8.51
C TYR A 293 -5.61 -8.13 7.20
N PHE A 294 -5.37 -9.43 7.02
CA PHE A 294 -5.88 -10.18 5.86
C PHE A 294 -7.36 -10.57 6.03
N VAL A 295 -7.80 -10.75 7.26
CA VAL A 295 -9.16 -11.18 7.61
C VAL A 295 -10.21 -10.24 6.98
N LEU A 296 -11.25 -10.82 6.36
CA LEU A 296 -12.38 -10.06 5.82
C LEU A 296 -13.10 -9.30 6.95
N SER A 297 -13.32 -8.01 6.77
CA SER A 297 -14.06 -7.18 7.72
C SER A 297 -15.56 -7.37 7.54
N ALA A 298 -16.35 -6.86 8.49
CA ALA A 298 -17.81 -6.84 8.34
C ALA A 298 -18.25 -6.11 7.06
N SER A 299 -17.60 -5.00 6.73
CA SER A 299 -17.90 -4.24 5.51
C SER A 299 -17.60 -5.03 4.24
N ASP A 300 -16.56 -5.88 4.24
CA ASP A 300 -16.25 -6.74 3.09
C ASP A 300 -17.31 -7.82 2.90
N LEU A 301 -17.81 -8.40 4.01
CA LEU A 301 -18.84 -9.42 3.98
C LEU A 301 -20.19 -8.85 3.54
N ASP A 302 -20.50 -7.62 3.97
CA ASP A 302 -21.68 -6.89 3.54
C ASP A 302 -21.62 -6.60 2.03
N GLU A 303 -20.48 -6.11 1.52
CA GLU A 303 -20.30 -5.87 0.08
C GLU A 303 -20.40 -7.17 -0.73
N LEU A 304 -19.76 -8.26 -0.28
CA LEU A 304 -19.89 -9.58 -0.90
C LEU A 304 -21.34 -10.09 -0.93
N TYR A 305 -22.16 -9.74 0.06
CA TYR A 305 -23.57 -10.11 0.09
C TYR A 305 -24.43 -9.23 -0.82
N GLN A 306 -24.17 -7.92 -0.85
CA GLN A 306 -24.96 -6.96 -1.64
C GLN A 306 -24.61 -6.99 -3.12
N ASN A 307 -23.33 -7.02 -3.46
CA ASN A 307 -22.83 -6.98 -4.83
C ASN A 307 -21.49 -7.73 -4.95
N SER A 308 -21.57 -9.04 -5.19
CA SER A 308 -20.37 -9.88 -5.32
C SER A 308 -19.53 -9.55 -6.56
N GLU A 309 -20.11 -8.94 -7.60
CA GLU A 309 -19.37 -8.46 -8.76
C GLU A 309 -18.47 -7.26 -8.41
N SER A 310 -19.03 -6.24 -7.77
CA SER A 310 -18.28 -5.08 -7.25
C SER A 310 -17.20 -5.52 -6.25
N PHE A 311 -17.57 -6.41 -5.31
CA PHE A 311 -16.62 -6.98 -4.36
C PHE A 311 -15.39 -7.60 -5.06
N HIS A 312 -15.60 -8.36 -6.14
CA HIS A 312 -14.50 -8.99 -6.87
C HIS A 312 -13.49 -7.97 -7.39
N HIS A 313 -13.96 -6.91 -8.05
CA HIS A 313 -13.10 -5.84 -8.58
C HIS A 313 -12.45 -5.03 -7.48
N GLU A 314 -13.18 -4.77 -6.40
CA GLU A 314 -12.66 -4.07 -5.23
C GLU A 314 -11.47 -4.78 -4.58
N GLN A 315 -11.47 -6.12 -4.57
CA GLN A 315 -10.34 -6.91 -4.07
C GLN A 315 -9.18 -6.99 -5.08
N ASP A 316 -9.45 -6.87 -6.38
CA ASP A 316 -8.44 -6.91 -7.45
C ASP A 316 -7.77 -5.54 -7.72
N MET A 317 -8.33 -4.45 -7.18
CA MET A 317 -7.75 -3.11 -7.30
C MET A 317 -6.37 -3.01 -6.65
N VAL A 318 -5.35 -2.63 -7.44
CA VAL A 318 -3.98 -2.34 -6.97
C VAL A 318 -3.90 -0.97 -6.28
N GLN A 319 -4.69 -0.79 -5.22
CA GLN A 319 -4.73 0.39 -4.36
C GLN A 319 -4.10 0.11 -2.99
N TRP A 320 -2.95 -0.55 -2.98
CA TRP A 320 -2.28 -0.98 -1.76
C TRP A 320 -1.84 0.17 -0.85
N THR A 321 -1.81 1.43 -1.32
CA THR A 321 -1.53 2.60 -0.48
C THR A 321 -2.77 3.29 0.09
N GLU A 322 -3.97 2.82 -0.26
CA GLU A 322 -5.24 3.46 0.11
C GLU A 322 -6.18 2.55 0.92
N LYS A 323 -6.10 1.22 0.75
CA LYS A 323 -6.87 0.22 1.51
C LYS A 323 -5.97 -0.58 2.48
N LEU A 324 -6.48 -0.89 3.67
CA LEU A 324 -5.70 -1.51 4.75
C LEU A 324 -5.27 -2.95 4.43
N ARG A 325 -6.19 -3.82 4.00
CA ARG A 325 -5.86 -5.22 3.65
C ARG A 325 -4.84 -5.29 2.49
N PRO A 326 -5.08 -4.65 1.33
CA PRO A 326 -4.07 -4.62 0.25
C PRO A 326 -2.71 -4.08 0.68
N CYS A 327 -2.67 -3.10 1.60
CA CYS A 327 -1.39 -2.62 2.15
C CYS A 327 -0.67 -3.68 2.99
N ALA A 328 -1.41 -4.42 3.81
CA ALA A 328 -0.88 -5.49 4.64
C ALA A 328 -0.38 -6.66 3.79
N GLU A 329 -1.11 -7.02 2.74
CA GLU A 329 -0.72 -8.05 1.75
C GLU A 329 0.57 -7.65 1.02
N ALA A 330 0.66 -6.40 0.58
CA ALA A 330 1.85 -5.87 -0.07
C ALA A 330 3.07 -5.83 0.87
N LEU A 331 2.89 -5.50 2.17
CA LEU A 331 3.95 -5.58 3.17
C LEU A 331 4.34 -7.04 3.46
N TYR A 332 3.37 -7.95 3.53
CA TYR A 332 3.61 -9.38 3.77
C TYR A 332 4.47 -9.99 2.68
N ILE A 333 4.19 -9.72 1.40
CA ILE A 333 4.98 -10.22 0.26
C ILE A 333 6.46 -9.83 0.43
N VAL A 334 6.72 -8.54 0.67
CA VAL A 334 8.08 -8.01 0.89
C VAL A 334 8.75 -8.61 2.12
N LEU A 335 7.99 -8.79 3.21
CA LEU A 335 8.51 -9.40 4.42
C LEU A 335 8.91 -10.85 4.14
N PHE A 336 8.09 -11.60 3.39
CA PHE A 336 8.37 -12.98 3.03
C PHE A 336 9.57 -13.10 2.10
N GLU A 337 9.67 -12.26 1.06
CA GLU A 337 10.81 -12.25 0.14
C GLU A 337 12.15 -12.03 0.86
N ASN A 338 12.19 -11.18 1.88
CA ASN A 338 13.42 -10.90 2.63
C ASN A 338 13.75 -11.97 3.70
N TYR A 339 12.77 -12.78 4.12
CA TYR A 339 12.91 -13.72 5.24
C TYR A 339 12.27 -15.09 4.99
N SER A 340 12.22 -15.56 3.73
CA SER A 340 11.47 -16.77 3.32
C SER A 340 11.91 -18.03 4.06
N GLN A 341 13.21 -18.17 4.35
CA GLN A 341 13.75 -19.29 5.12
C GLN A 341 13.18 -19.38 6.54
N LEU A 342 12.94 -18.23 7.18
CA LEU A 342 12.35 -18.14 8.51
C LEU A 342 10.82 -18.31 8.45
N LEU A 343 10.19 -17.67 7.46
CA LEU A 343 8.74 -17.53 7.40
C LEU A 343 8.03 -18.70 6.68
N GLY A 344 8.71 -19.45 5.82
CA GLY A 344 8.13 -20.60 5.11
C GLY A 344 7.47 -21.61 6.06
N PRO A 345 8.20 -22.18 7.04
CA PRO A 345 7.62 -23.10 8.02
C PRO A 345 6.49 -22.46 8.86
N VAL A 346 6.59 -21.17 9.18
CA VAL A 346 5.59 -20.43 9.98
C VAL A 346 4.28 -20.27 9.22
N VAL A 347 4.35 -19.94 7.93
CA VAL A 347 3.17 -19.80 7.06
C VAL A 347 2.51 -21.16 6.84
N VAL A 348 3.30 -22.23 6.62
CA VAL A 348 2.75 -23.60 6.52
C VAL A 348 2.06 -24.02 7.82
N ALA A 349 2.66 -23.76 8.99
CA ALA A 349 2.03 -24.06 10.27
C ALA A 349 0.73 -23.26 10.48
N THR A 350 0.71 -21.98 10.11
CA THR A 350 -0.49 -21.13 10.18
C THR A 350 -1.59 -21.63 9.24
N LEU A 351 -1.22 -22.06 8.03
CA LEU A 351 -2.14 -22.67 7.06
C LEU A 351 -2.77 -23.95 7.62
N GLN A 352 -1.96 -24.84 8.19
CA GLN A 352 -2.43 -26.09 8.79
C GLN A 352 -3.35 -25.84 10.00
N GLU A 353 -2.99 -24.89 10.87
CA GLU A 353 -3.82 -24.49 12.01
C GLU A 353 -5.18 -23.95 11.53
N ALA A 354 -5.19 -23.05 10.55
CA ALA A 354 -6.42 -22.46 10.03
C ALA A 354 -7.32 -23.51 9.34
N MET A 355 -6.72 -24.48 8.65
CA MET A 355 -7.45 -25.62 8.08
C MET A 355 -8.09 -26.49 9.15
N ASN A 356 -7.36 -26.83 10.22
CA ASN A 356 -7.83 -27.70 11.29
C ASN A 356 -8.82 -26.99 12.24
N GLY A 357 -8.70 -25.68 12.38
CA GLY A 357 -9.57 -24.86 13.24
C GLY A 357 -10.93 -24.51 12.62
N CYS A 358 -11.13 -24.76 11.33
CA CYS A 358 -12.39 -24.52 10.65
C CYS A 358 -13.26 -25.79 10.67
N PRO A 359 -14.49 -25.76 11.24
CA PRO A 359 -15.38 -26.92 11.26
C PRO A 359 -15.74 -27.40 9.85
N ALA A 360 -15.98 -28.71 9.70
CA ALA A 360 -16.37 -29.32 8.42
C ALA A 360 -17.79 -28.93 7.96
N SER A 361 -18.69 -28.58 8.88
CA SER A 361 -20.02 -28.04 8.55
C SER A 361 -20.06 -26.55 8.88
N VAL A 362 -20.15 -25.72 7.83
CA VAL A 362 -20.08 -24.26 7.93
C VAL A 362 -21.48 -23.68 7.86
N SER A 363 -22.29 -23.79 8.91
CA SER A 363 -23.63 -23.17 8.93
C SER A 363 -23.57 -21.64 9.01
N GLU A 364 -22.50 -21.09 9.58
CA GLU A 364 -22.31 -19.65 9.82
C GLU A 364 -20.88 -19.21 9.44
N ILE A 365 -20.71 -17.92 9.14
CA ILE A 365 -19.39 -17.32 8.92
C ILE A 365 -18.70 -17.18 10.27
N THR A 366 -17.76 -18.07 10.56
CA THR A 366 -17.01 -18.09 11.83
C THR A 366 -15.65 -17.40 11.71
N PRO A 367 -15.05 -16.94 12.83
CA PRO A 367 -13.67 -16.47 12.82
C PRO A 367 -12.67 -17.50 12.27
N GLY A 368 -12.94 -18.80 12.45
CA GLY A 368 -12.14 -19.88 11.87
C GLY A 368 -12.20 -19.91 10.34
N LEU A 369 -13.38 -19.70 9.74
CA LEU A 369 -13.55 -19.60 8.29
C LEU A 369 -12.79 -18.39 7.71
N LEU A 370 -12.89 -17.25 8.38
CA LEU A 370 -12.21 -16.02 7.93
C LEU A 370 -10.68 -16.12 8.08
N LEU A 371 -10.20 -16.78 9.15
CA LEU A 371 -8.78 -17.09 9.30
C LEU A 371 -8.29 -18.06 8.21
N LYS A 372 -9.11 -19.04 7.83
CA LYS A 372 -8.81 -19.96 6.72
C LYS A 372 -8.69 -19.21 5.40
N ASP A 373 -9.61 -18.30 5.08
CA ASP A 373 -9.51 -17.42 3.89
C ASP A 373 -8.21 -16.59 3.91
N ALA A 374 -7.90 -15.97 5.05
CA ALA A 374 -6.68 -15.18 5.22
C ALA A 374 -5.40 -16.02 5.06
N ALA A 375 -5.34 -17.20 5.67
CA ALA A 375 -4.19 -18.11 5.57
C ALA A 375 -4.04 -18.67 4.15
N TYR A 376 -5.15 -18.96 3.47
CA TYR A 376 -5.16 -19.33 2.07
C TYR A 376 -4.62 -18.20 1.19
N GLY A 377 -5.04 -16.95 1.44
CA GLY A 377 -4.49 -15.77 0.77
C GLY A 377 -2.99 -15.61 0.98
N ALA A 378 -2.51 -15.75 2.22
CA ALA A 378 -1.09 -15.70 2.54
C ALA A 378 -0.30 -16.75 1.76
N ALA A 379 -0.74 -18.00 1.75
CA ALA A 379 -0.10 -19.07 0.99
C ALA A 379 -0.12 -18.81 -0.53
N ALA A 380 -1.19 -18.19 -1.03
CA ALA A 380 -1.36 -17.90 -2.44
C ALA A 380 -0.37 -16.81 -2.93
N TYR A 381 -0.20 -15.72 -2.16
CA TYR A 381 0.64 -14.58 -2.56
C TYR A 381 2.14 -14.88 -2.66
N VAL A 382 2.65 -15.86 -1.91
CA VAL A 382 4.10 -16.18 -1.86
C VAL A 382 4.40 -17.56 -2.45
N TYR A 383 3.57 -18.03 -3.38
CA TYR A 383 3.63 -19.39 -3.94
C TYR A 383 5.03 -19.81 -4.42
N TYR A 384 5.76 -18.92 -5.08
CA TYR A 384 7.06 -19.21 -5.68
C TYR A 384 8.10 -19.67 -4.65
N GLU A 385 8.14 -19.02 -3.49
CA GLU A 385 9.06 -19.39 -2.41
C GLU A 385 8.45 -20.45 -1.48
N LEU A 386 7.12 -20.42 -1.28
CA LEU A 386 6.41 -21.32 -0.37
C LEU A 386 6.31 -22.76 -0.91
N SER A 387 6.35 -22.97 -2.23
CA SER A 387 6.35 -24.30 -2.85
C SER A 387 7.53 -25.17 -2.41
N ASN A 388 8.62 -24.56 -1.95
CA ASN A 388 9.74 -25.27 -1.32
C ASN A 388 9.40 -25.93 0.03
N TYR A 389 8.32 -25.47 0.69
CA TYR A 389 7.87 -25.92 2.00
C TYR A 389 6.50 -26.60 1.97
N LEU A 390 5.71 -26.39 0.92
CA LEU A 390 4.35 -26.89 0.77
C LEU A 390 4.17 -27.58 -0.59
N SER A 391 3.89 -28.87 -0.55
CA SER A 391 3.52 -29.65 -1.73
C SER A 391 2.12 -29.26 -2.20
N PHE A 392 2.02 -28.65 -3.39
CA PHE A 392 0.72 -28.31 -4.00
C PHE A 392 -0.18 -29.55 -4.13
N LYS A 393 0.38 -30.68 -4.56
CA LYS A 393 -0.37 -31.93 -4.73
C LYS A 393 -1.01 -32.39 -3.42
N ASP A 394 -0.26 -32.37 -2.33
CA ASP A 394 -0.78 -32.81 -1.03
C ASP A 394 -1.79 -31.80 -0.48
N TRP A 395 -1.55 -30.51 -0.69
CA TRP A 395 -2.50 -29.46 -0.30
C TRP A 395 -3.82 -29.54 -1.08
N PHE A 396 -3.75 -29.78 -2.39
CA PHE A 396 -4.93 -29.93 -3.23
C PHE A 396 -5.75 -31.17 -2.84
N ASN A 397 -5.10 -32.33 -2.73
CA ASN A 397 -5.78 -33.58 -2.39
C ASN A 397 -6.29 -33.62 -0.95
N GLY A 398 -5.54 -33.02 -0.01
CA GLY A 398 -5.87 -33.04 1.42
C GLY A 398 -6.84 -31.96 1.86
N ALA A 399 -6.99 -30.88 1.08
CA ALA A 399 -7.81 -29.73 1.50
C ALA A 399 -8.62 -29.12 0.35
N LEU A 400 -7.96 -28.55 -0.67
CA LEU A 400 -8.66 -27.72 -1.66
C LEU A 400 -9.76 -28.48 -2.40
N SER A 401 -9.52 -29.74 -2.75
CA SER A 401 -10.53 -30.61 -3.39
C SER A 401 -11.73 -30.94 -2.49
N LEU A 402 -11.52 -31.03 -1.17
CA LEU A 402 -12.58 -31.21 -0.19
C LEU A 402 -13.44 -29.95 -0.07
N GLU A 403 -12.82 -28.77 -0.10
CA GLU A 403 -13.55 -27.49 -0.10
C GLU A 403 -14.47 -27.35 -1.32
N LEU A 404 -13.97 -27.75 -2.50
CA LEU A 404 -14.74 -27.72 -3.75
C LEU A 404 -15.95 -28.67 -3.72
N SER A 405 -15.94 -29.67 -2.85
CA SER A 405 -17.04 -30.63 -2.70
C SER A 405 -18.13 -30.15 -1.74
N ASN A 406 -17.89 -29.06 -1.00
CA ASN A 406 -18.84 -28.52 -0.02
C ASN A 406 -19.74 -27.45 -0.66
N ASP A 407 -21.01 -27.79 -0.87
CA ASP A 407 -21.99 -26.91 -1.54
C ASP A 407 -22.72 -25.93 -0.61
N HIS A 408 -22.25 -25.75 0.63
CA HIS A 408 -22.88 -24.80 1.55
C HIS A 408 -22.72 -23.35 1.06
N PRO A 409 -23.76 -22.49 1.08
CA PRO A 409 -23.68 -21.12 0.53
C PRO A 409 -22.55 -20.25 1.09
N ASN A 410 -22.21 -20.40 2.37
CA ASN A 410 -21.10 -19.65 3.00
C ASN A 410 -19.71 -20.04 2.45
N MET A 411 -19.60 -21.18 1.76
CA MET A 411 -18.35 -21.61 1.14
C MET A 411 -17.93 -20.74 -0.02
N ARG A 412 -18.77 -19.84 -0.54
CA ARG A 412 -18.39 -18.87 -1.58
C ARG A 412 -17.12 -18.08 -1.28
N ILE A 413 -16.85 -17.77 0.00
CA ILE A 413 -15.61 -17.10 0.43
C ILE A 413 -14.40 -17.99 0.13
N ILE A 414 -14.46 -19.25 0.59
CA ILE A 414 -13.39 -20.22 0.39
C ILE A 414 -13.29 -20.65 -1.07
N HIS A 415 -14.41 -20.88 -1.76
CA HIS A 415 -14.46 -21.21 -3.18
C HIS A 415 -13.80 -20.15 -4.05
N ARG A 416 -14.10 -18.87 -3.79
CA ARG A 416 -13.41 -17.75 -4.45
C ARG A 416 -11.91 -17.82 -4.20
N LYS A 417 -11.50 -18.03 -2.95
CA LYS A 417 -10.07 -18.10 -2.60
C LYS A 417 -9.36 -19.31 -3.21
N VAL A 418 -10.01 -20.48 -3.24
CA VAL A 418 -9.52 -21.68 -3.91
C VAL A 418 -9.36 -21.40 -5.40
N ALA A 419 -10.34 -20.78 -6.05
CA ALA A 419 -10.22 -20.39 -7.45
C ALA A 419 -8.96 -19.55 -7.69
N LEU A 420 -8.71 -18.53 -6.87
CA LEU A 420 -7.51 -17.69 -6.97
C LEU A 420 -6.21 -18.47 -6.75
N ILE A 421 -6.15 -19.35 -5.73
CA ILE A 421 -4.98 -20.22 -5.47
C ILE A 421 -4.66 -21.05 -6.71
N LEU A 422 -5.68 -21.68 -7.30
CA LEU A 422 -5.52 -22.53 -8.47
C LEU A 422 -4.98 -21.77 -9.69
N GLY A 423 -5.25 -20.47 -9.80
CA GLY A 423 -4.67 -19.61 -10.84
C GLY A 423 -3.27 -19.08 -10.51
N GLN A 424 -2.95 -18.86 -9.24
CA GLN A 424 -1.62 -18.36 -8.83
C GLN A 424 -0.55 -19.46 -8.82
N TRP A 425 -0.93 -20.69 -8.46
CA TRP A 425 -0.03 -21.84 -8.36
C TRP A 425 0.12 -22.62 -9.66
N VAL A 426 -0.18 -22.02 -10.82
CA VAL A 426 -0.15 -22.69 -12.15
C VAL A 426 1.18 -23.40 -12.41
N SER A 427 2.32 -22.78 -12.05
CA SER A 427 3.66 -23.37 -12.23
C SER A 427 3.89 -24.65 -11.42
N GLU A 428 3.16 -24.84 -10.32
CA GLU A 428 3.30 -25.98 -9.42
C GLU A 428 2.33 -27.12 -9.74
N ILE A 429 1.43 -26.92 -10.71
CA ILE A 429 0.39 -27.89 -11.09
C ILE A 429 0.93 -28.86 -12.15
N LYS A 430 1.07 -30.12 -11.75
CA LYS A 430 1.66 -31.20 -12.55
C LYS A 430 0.59 -32.11 -13.15
N ASP A 431 1.00 -32.99 -14.05
CA ASP A 431 0.10 -33.76 -14.92
C ASP A 431 -1.00 -34.55 -14.18
N ASP A 432 -0.72 -35.09 -13.00
CA ASP A 432 -1.67 -35.88 -12.23
C ASP A 432 -2.71 -35.04 -11.46
N THR A 433 -2.41 -33.76 -11.19
CA THR A 433 -3.33 -32.83 -10.52
C THR A 433 -4.00 -31.84 -11.48
N ARG A 434 -3.42 -31.62 -12.66
CA ARG A 434 -3.91 -30.65 -13.65
C ARG A 434 -5.35 -30.90 -14.07
N ARG A 435 -5.69 -32.14 -14.43
CA ARG A 435 -7.05 -32.51 -14.84
C ARG A 435 -8.08 -32.25 -13.72
N PRO A 436 -7.88 -32.74 -12.47
CA PRO A 436 -8.71 -32.37 -11.34
C PRO A 436 -8.85 -30.86 -11.12
N VAL A 437 -7.78 -30.09 -11.30
CA VAL A 437 -7.81 -28.62 -11.16
C VAL A 437 -8.70 -27.99 -12.23
N TYR A 438 -8.60 -28.41 -13.50
CA TYR A 438 -9.48 -27.93 -14.56
C TYR A 438 -10.95 -28.23 -14.26
N CYS A 439 -11.27 -29.45 -13.83
CA CYS A 439 -12.63 -29.79 -13.41
C CYS A 439 -13.11 -28.92 -12.25
N GLY A 440 -12.23 -28.66 -11.26
CA GLY A 440 -12.52 -27.77 -10.13
C GLY A 440 -12.81 -26.33 -10.55
N LEU A 441 -11.97 -25.74 -11.41
CA LEU A 441 -12.16 -24.38 -11.93
C LEU A 441 -13.42 -24.27 -12.78
N ILE A 442 -13.75 -25.29 -13.58
CA ILE A 442 -14.98 -25.32 -14.39
C ILE A 442 -16.23 -25.44 -13.51
N ARG A 443 -16.16 -26.18 -12.39
CA ARG A 443 -17.22 -26.18 -11.37
C ARG A 443 -17.41 -24.79 -10.77
N LEU A 444 -16.33 -24.12 -10.38
CA LEU A 444 -16.38 -22.77 -9.80
C LEU A 444 -16.88 -21.71 -10.80
N LEU A 445 -16.61 -21.88 -12.09
CA LEU A 445 -17.14 -21.01 -13.15
C LEU A 445 -18.67 -21.09 -13.28
N GLN A 446 -19.26 -22.18 -12.78
CA GLN A 446 -20.72 -22.42 -12.74
C GLN A 446 -21.33 -22.13 -11.36
N ASP A 447 -20.57 -21.53 -10.43
CA ASP A 447 -21.07 -21.20 -9.09
C ASP A 447 -22.28 -20.23 -9.15
N LYS A 448 -23.01 -20.08 -8.04
CA LYS A 448 -24.10 -19.11 -7.95
C LYS A 448 -23.59 -17.69 -7.72
N ASP A 449 -22.43 -17.54 -7.08
CA ASP A 449 -21.86 -16.25 -6.73
C ASP A 449 -20.95 -15.71 -7.84
N LEU A 450 -21.21 -14.48 -8.30
CA LEU A 450 -20.45 -13.86 -9.39
C LEU A 450 -18.96 -13.69 -9.03
N SER A 451 -18.62 -13.41 -7.77
CA SER A 451 -17.22 -13.25 -7.36
C SER A 451 -16.42 -14.55 -7.51
N VAL A 452 -17.06 -15.70 -7.24
CA VAL A 452 -16.45 -17.03 -7.42
C VAL A 452 -16.23 -17.32 -8.89
N ARG A 453 -17.24 -17.05 -9.73
CA ARG A 453 -17.16 -17.29 -11.18
C ARG A 453 -16.12 -16.41 -11.86
N LEU A 454 -16.05 -15.13 -11.47
CA LEU A 454 -15.03 -14.20 -11.97
C LEU A 454 -13.63 -14.66 -11.52
N ALA A 455 -13.43 -15.02 -10.25
CA ALA A 455 -12.16 -15.57 -9.80
C ALA A 455 -11.75 -16.85 -10.59
N ALA A 456 -12.69 -17.76 -10.84
CA ALA A 456 -12.46 -18.95 -11.65
C ALA A 456 -12.13 -18.61 -13.11
N CYS A 457 -12.84 -17.65 -13.70
CA CYS A 457 -12.58 -17.14 -15.05
C CYS A 457 -11.16 -16.59 -15.19
N ARG A 458 -10.70 -15.80 -14.21
CA ARG A 458 -9.33 -15.27 -14.19
C ARG A 458 -8.31 -16.40 -14.10
N SER A 459 -8.53 -17.34 -13.20
CA SER A 459 -7.61 -18.48 -13.02
C SER A 459 -7.55 -19.38 -14.24
N LEU A 460 -8.67 -19.64 -14.91
CA LEU A 460 -8.68 -20.36 -16.19
C LEU A 460 -7.86 -19.64 -17.26
N CYS A 461 -7.92 -18.30 -17.31
CA CYS A 461 -7.11 -17.53 -18.25
C CYS A 461 -5.61 -17.78 -18.01
N LEU A 462 -5.16 -17.71 -16.76
CA LEU A 462 -3.77 -18.00 -16.38
C LEU A 462 -3.33 -19.42 -16.75
N HIS A 463 -4.23 -20.40 -16.65
CA HIS A 463 -3.96 -21.79 -17.05
C HIS A 463 -3.81 -21.97 -18.56
N VAL A 464 -4.64 -21.30 -19.36
CA VAL A 464 -4.60 -21.44 -20.83
C VAL A 464 -3.44 -20.63 -21.42
N GLU A 465 -3.05 -19.51 -20.78
CA GLU A 465 -1.86 -18.73 -21.16
C GLU A 465 -0.54 -19.36 -20.70
N ASP A 466 -0.57 -20.36 -19.82
CA ASP A 466 0.65 -21.02 -19.36
C ASP A 466 1.35 -21.78 -20.48
N ALA A 467 2.68 -21.70 -20.50
CA ALA A 467 3.50 -22.37 -21.51
C ALA A 467 3.36 -23.90 -21.49
N ASN A 468 2.90 -24.49 -20.38
CA ASN A 468 2.68 -25.92 -20.21
C ASN A 468 1.20 -26.31 -20.33
N PHE A 469 0.35 -25.46 -20.91
CA PHE A 469 -1.05 -25.78 -21.15
C PHE A 469 -1.18 -27.05 -22.02
N LEU A 470 -1.94 -28.02 -21.54
CA LEU A 470 -2.19 -29.29 -22.24
C LEU A 470 -3.66 -29.37 -22.67
N GLU A 471 -3.93 -28.98 -23.93
CA GLU A 471 -5.27 -28.98 -24.52
C GLU A 471 -6.00 -30.32 -24.33
N GLY A 472 -5.30 -31.45 -24.53
CA GLY A 472 -5.89 -32.79 -24.41
C GLY A 472 -6.45 -33.13 -23.01
N GLN A 473 -6.00 -32.45 -21.96
CA GLN A 473 -6.58 -32.59 -20.61
C GLN A 473 -7.74 -31.63 -20.34
N PHE A 474 -8.05 -30.73 -21.28
CA PHE A 474 -9.08 -29.71 -21.20
C PHE A 474 -10.23 -29.93 -22.21
N THR A 475 -10.02 -30.70 -23.27
CA THR A 475 -10.95 -30.90 -24.39
C THR A 475 -12.38 -31.25 -23.98
N ASP A 476 -12.56 -32.16 -23.03
CA ASP A 476 -13.89 -32.62 -22.60
C ASP A 476 -14.63 -31.63 -21.67
N VAL A 477 -13.91 -30.69 -21.04
CA VAL A 477 -14.52 -29.60 -20.24
C VAL A 477 -14.65 -28.29 -21.02
N LEU A 478 -14.01 -28.20 -22.19
CA LEU A 478 -14.06 -27.04 -23.07
C LEU A 478 -15.51 -26.61 -23.44
N PRO A 479 -16.45 -27.51 -23.79
CA PRO A 479 -17.83 -27.10 -24.08
C PRO A 479 -18.51 -26.41 -22.89
N ILE A 480 -18.27 -26.93 -21.69
CA ILE A 480 -18.83 -26.40 -20.44
C ILE A 480 -18.21 -25.04 -20.12
N CYS A 481 -16.91 -24.89 -20.37
CA CYS A 481 -16.20 -23.62 -20.22
C CYS A 481 -16.84 -22.54 -21.11
N TRP A 482 -17.02 -22.84 -22.40
CA TRP A 482 -17.63 -21.93 -23.37
C TRP A 482 -19.02 -21.47 -22.96
N ASP A 483 -19.90 -22.41 -22.66
CA ASP A 483 -21.29 -22.10 -22.29
C ASP A 483 -21.35 -21.29 -20.99
N SER A 484 -20.47 -21.59 -20.04
CA SER A 484 -20.38 -20.83 -18.79
C SER A 484 -19.85 -19.41 -19.00
N CYS A 485 -18.88 -19.22 -19.91
CA CYS A 485 -18.36 -17.90 -20.27
C CYS A 485 -19.43 -17.04 -20.95
N PHE A 486 -20.13 -17.57 -21.96
CA PHE A 486 -21.19 -16.83 -22.66
C PHE A 486 -22.30 -16.40 -21.71
N LYS A 487 -22.74 -17.33 -20.83
CA LYS A 487 -23.71 -17.02 -19.80
C LYS A 487 -23.20 -15.94 -18.84
N LEU A 488 -21.94 -16.03 -18.41
CA LEU A 488 -21.35 -15.07 -17.48
C LEU A 488 -21.31 -13.66 -18.08
N VAL A 489 -20.97 -13.50 -19.37
CA VAL A 489 -21.00 -12.17 -20.03
C VAL A 489 -22.39 -11.56 -20.07
N GLU A 490 -23.44 -12.36 -20.23
CA GLU A 490 -24.83 -11.89 -20.22
C GLU A 490 -25.29 -11.46 -18.80
N GLU A 491 -24.70 -12.03 -17.74
CA GLU A 491 -25.11 -11.79 -16.34
C GLU A 491 -24.34 -10.64 -15.67
N VAL A 492 -23.06 -10.47 -15.99
CA VAL A 492 -22.22 -9.40 -15.42
C VAL A 492 -22.61 -8.02 -15.94
N GLN A 493 -22.59 -7.03 -15.04
CA GLN A 493 -23.01 -5.67 -15.35
C GLN A 493 -21.83 -4.72 -15.56
N GLU A 494 -20.72 -4.95 -14.87
CA GLU A 494 -19.54 -4.09 -14.93
C GLU A 494 -18.74 -4.33 -16.22
N PHE A 495 -18.17 -3.23 -16.74
CA PHE A 495 -17.34 -3.29 -17.95
C PHE A 495 -16.11 -4.16 -17.75
N ASP A 496 -15.43 -4.03 -16.61
CA ASP A 496 -14.22 -4.78 -16.29
C ASP A 496 -14.49 -6.29 -16.19
N SER A 497 -15.66 -6.69 -15.65
CA SER A 497 -16.12 -8.09 -15.69
C SER A 497 -16.25 -8.62 -17.11
N LYS A 498 -16.88 -7.85 -18.01
CA LYS A 498 -17.05 -8.25 -19.41
C LYS A 498 -15.71 -8.42 -20.09
N VAL A 499 -14.79 -7.48 -19.89
CA VAL A 499 -13.41 -7.56 -20.42
C VAL A 499 -12.71 -8.82 -19.91
N GLN A 500 -12.80 -9.12 -18.62
CA GLN A 500 -12.18 -10.31 -18.03
C GLN A 500 -12.67 -11.61 -18.66
N VAL A 501 -13.99 -11.74 -18.90
CA VAL A 501 -14.56 -12.96 -19.51
C VAL A 501 -14.24 -13.03 -21.00
N LEU A 502 -14.29 -11.90 -21.71
CA LEU A 502 -13.89 -11.82 -23.11
C LEU A 502 -12.40 -12.17 -23.31
N ASN A 503 -11.53 -11.83 -22.36
CA ASN A 503 -10.13 -12.22 -22.39
C ASN A 503 -9.98 -13.75 -22.32
N LEU A 504 -10.68 -14.42 -21.41
CA LEU A 504 -10.67 -15.89 -21.36
C LEU A 504 -11.17 -16.50 -22.68
N ILE A 505 -12.27 -15.98 -23.23
CA ILE A 505 -12.79 -16.39 -24.54
C ILE A 505 -11.71 -16.22 -25.62
N SER A 506 -11.04 -15.06 -25.67
CA SER A 506 -10.00 -14.77 -26.65
C SER A 506 -8.80 -15.72 -26.52
N VAL A 507 -8.36 -15.98 -25.29
CA VAL A 507 -7.24 -16.88 -25.01
C VAL A 507 -7.59 -18.31 -25.40
N LEU A 508 -8.82 -18.78 -25.13
CA LEU A 508 -9.29 -20.09 -25.56
C LEU A 508 -9.29 -20.23 -27.09
N LEU A 509 -9.71 -19.20 -27.84
CA LEU A 509 -9.64 -19.21 -29.31
C LEU A 509 -8.20 -19.29 -29.82
N GLY A 510 -7.22 -18.72 -29.09
CA GLY A 510 -5.83 -18.77 -29.49
C GLY A 510 -5.16 -20.13 -29.27
N HIS A 511 -5.65 -20.93 -28.32
CA HIS A 511 -4.96 -22.13 -27.82
C HIS A 511 -5.73 -23.44 -28.01
N THR A 512 -6.95 -23.40 -28.54
CA THR A 512 -7.75 -24.61 -28.81
C THR A 512 -7.89 -24.84 -30.32
N SER A 513 -7.74 -26.09 -30.73
CA SER A 513 -7.86 -26.53 -32.12
C SER A 513 -9.30 -26.91 -32.49
N GLU A 514 -10.13 -27.29 -31.52
CA GLU A 514 -11.53 -27.70 -31.70
C GLU A 514 -12.55 -26.55 -31.57
N ILE A 515 -12.39 -25.48 -32.37
CA ILE A 515 -13.28 -24.30 -32.30
C ILE A 515 -14.55 -24.45 -33.16
N LEU A 516 -14.47 -25.25 -34.23
CA LEU A 516 -15.55 -25.45 -35.21
C LEU A 516 -16.93 -25.74 -34.60
N PRO A 517 -17.07 -26.61 -33.56
CA PRO A 517 -18.37 -26.88 -32.93
C PRO A 517 -19.01 -25.67 -32.23
N PHE A 518 -18.23 -24.63 -31.94
CA PHE A 518 -18.66 -23.43 -31.21
C PHE A 518 -18.79 -22.20 -32.10
N ALA A 519 -18.44 -22.28 -33.38
CA ALA A 519 -18.43 -21.15 -34.31
C ALA A 519 -19.80 -20.43 -34.38
N ASP A 520 -20.90 -21.17 -34.47
CA ASP A 520 -22.25 -20.58 -34.50
C ASP A 520 -22.62 -19.87 -33.19
N LYS A 521 -22.16 -20.41 -32.04
CA LYS A 521 -22.37 -19.78 -30.73
C LYS A 521 -21.57 -18.49 -30.62
N LEU A 522 -20.31 -18.50 -31.06
CA LEU A 522 -19.44 -17.34 -31.09
C LEU A 522 -20.00 -16.22 -31.96
N VAL A 523 -20.45 -16.54 -33.18
CA VAL A 523 -21.07 -15.54 -34.08
C VAL A 523 -22.31 -14.92 -33.45
N LYS A 524 -23.21 -15.75 -32.88
CA LYS A 524 -24.40 -15.24 -32.18
C LYS A 524 -24.05 -14.38 -30.98
N PHE A 525 -23.00 -14.76 -30.25
CA PHE A 525 -22.53 -14.02 -29.09
C PHE A 525 -21.97 -12.65 -29.48
N PHE A 526 -21.07 -12.57 -30.46
CA PHE A 526 -20.50 -11.31 -30.95
C PHE A 526 -21.48 -10.40 -31.67
N GLN A 527 -22.66 -10.88 -32.06
CA GLN A 527 -23.74 -10.04 -32.56
C GLN A 527 -24.52 -9.33 -31.44
N LYS A 528 -24.46 -9.83 -30.20
CA LYS A 528 -25.19 -9.28 -29.05
C LYS A 528 -24.35 -8.32 -28.20
N VAL A 529 -23.05 -8.59 -28.09
CA VAL A 529 -22.06 -7.75 -27.42
C VAL A 529 -21.69 -6.59 -28.32
#